data_AF-I0WRJ9-F1
#
_entry.id   AF-I0WRJ9-F1
#
_cell.length_a   1.000
_cell.length_b   1.000
_cell.length_c   1.000
_cell.angle_alpha   90.00
_cell.angle_beta   90.00
_cell.angle_gamma   90.00
#
_symmetry.space_group_name_H-M   'P 1'
#
loop_
_entity.id
_entity.type
_entity.pdbx_description
1 polymer ?
#
loop_
_entity_poly.entity_id
_entity_poly.type
_entity_poly.pdbx_seq_one_letter_code
_entity_poly.pdbx_strand_id
1 'polypeptide(L)'
;MRLIAPMLATPGELPEAMDGGWAAEMKYDGCRVVAAVGGGEPPVLWTRNLNVVTSSYPEVTEGLADVFGGRGRIVFDGEVVALAQGRPSFARLQKRMNTLRPTTALRRQVPVTYLPFDVLSADGGDLMVAPYLERRAALSDLGHELRGVGVPVQILPHWVGVDGAVILEAARNSGMEGAVFKRVGSPYLPGSAHPVVAEGTASHEELLLDCWLDRGRGCTAQYGRLTRPRRLR
;
A
#
# COMPACT_ATOMS: atom_id res chain seq x y z
N MET A 1 19.38 9.77 -4.57
CA MET A 1 18.91 8.71 -3.63
C MET A 1 18.90 7.33 -4.30
N ARG A 2 19.27 6.25 -3.60
CA ARG A 2 19.06 4.86 -4.03
C ARG A 2 17.60 4.45 -3.83
N LEU A 3 16.95 3.86 -4.84
CA LEU A 3 15.57 3.39 -4.70
C LEU A 3 15.50 2.20 -3.74
N ILE A 4 14.51 2.22 -2.84
CA ILE A 4 14.27 1.15 -1.85
C ILE A 4 13.27 0.16 -2.44
N ALA A 5 13.64 -1.12 -2.49
CA ALA A 5 12.72 -2.17 -2.90
C ALA A 5 11.67 -2.41 -1.80
N PRO A 6 10.37 -2.39 -2.11
CA PRO A 6 9.35 -2.63 -1.10
C PRO A 6 9.50 -4.00 -0.42
N MET A 7 9.28 -4.03 0.89
CA MET A 7 9.09 -5.26 1.64
C MET A 7 7.76 -5.91 1.22
N LEU A 8 7.78 -7.22 0.98
CA LEU A 8 6.66 -7.97 0.45
C LEU A 8 5.92 -8.72 1.55
N ALA A 9 4.61 -8.83 1.37
CA ALA A 9 3.77 -9.69 2.17
C ALA A 9 3.71 -11.11 1.62
N THR A 10 3.53 -12.07 2.51
CA THR A 10 3.40 -13.50 2.20
C THR A 10 2.00 -13.98 2.57
N PRO A 11 1.23 -14.60 1.65
CA PRO A 11 0.00 -15.29 2.03
C PRO A 11 0.27 -16.28 3.17
N GLY A 12 -0.64 -16.34 4.14
CA GLY A 12 -0.46 -17.18 5.34
C GLY A 12 -1.75 -17.36 6.12
N GLU A 13 -1.69 -18.17 7.17
CA GLU A 13 -2.76 -18.34 8.14
C GLU A 13 -2.73 -17.22 9.18
N LEU A 14 -3.89 -16.92 9.77
CA LEU A 14 -3.98 -16.01 10.91
C LEU A 14 -2.99 -16.40 12.02
N PRO A 15 -2.33 -15.43 12.67
CA PRO A 15 -1.60 -15.71 13.90
C PRO A 15 -2.51 -16.39 14.93
N GLU A 16 -2.06 -17.49 15.54
CA GLU A 16 -2.83 -18.27 16.53
C GLU A 16 -3.36 -17.43 17.71
N ALA A 17 -2.62 -16.38 18.08
CA ALA A 17 -3.06 -15.38 19.05
C ALA A 17 -2.59 -13.98 18.65
N MET A 18 -3.51 -13.02 18.71
CA MET A 18 -3.24 -11.58 18.60
C MET A 18 -2.91 -10.99 19.98
N ASP A 19 -1.91 -11.57 20.66
CA ASP A 19 -1.48 -11.27 22.03
C ASP A 19 -0.73 -9.93 22.21
N GLY A 20 -0.92 -8.99 21.28
CA GLY A 20 -0.16 -7.74 21.22
C GLY A 20 1.17 -7.86 20.47
N GLY A 21 1.62 -9.07 20.09
CA GLY A 21 2.79 -9.28 19.24
C GLY A 21 2.59 -8.92 17.76
N TRP A 22 1.36 -8.57 17.38
CA TRP A 22 0.94 -8.27 16.01
C TRP A 22 0.11 -6.99 15.93
N ALA A 23 0.34 -6.25 14.86
CA ALA A 23 -0.52 -5.18 14.40
C ALA A 23 -1.28 -5.62 13.14
N ALA A 24 -2.50 -5.14 12.98
CA ALA A 24 -3.33 -5.39 11.81
C ALA A 24 -3.61 -4.08 11.06
N GLU A 25 -3.66 -4.15 9.74
CA GLU A 25 -4.06 -3.07 8.84
C GLU A 25 -5.03 -3.62 7.78
N MET A 26 -5.95 -2.78 7.29
CA MET A 26 -6.80 -3.19 6.16
C MET A 26 -5.96 -3.31 4.89
N LYS A 27 -6.19 -4.35 4.09
CA LYS A 27 -5.54 -4.55 2.80
C LYS A 27 -6.28 -3.77 1.72
N TYR A 28 -5.61 -2.76 1.17
CA TYR A 28 -6.08 -1.98 0.04
C TYR A 28 -5.55 -2.57 -1.26
N ASP A 29 -6.44 -2.72 -2.24
CA ASP A 29 -6.07 -3.12 -3.59
C ASP A 29 -5.78 -1.88 -4.44
N GLY A 30 -4.56 -1.78 -4.97
CA GLY A 30 -4.06 -0.57 -5.62
C GLY A 30 -2.72 -0.76 -6.33
N CYS A 31 -1.96 0.33 -6.42
CA CYS A 31 -0.60 0.33 -6.92
C CYS A 31 0.37 0.66 -5.78
N ARG A 32 1.18 -0.32 -5.37
CA ARG A 32 2.26 -0.15 -4.39
C ARG A 32 3.24 0.91 -4.87
N VAL A 33 3.39 1.98 -4.10
CA VAL A 33 4.27 3.11 -4.38
C VAL A 33 5.05 3.50 -3.14
N VAL A 34 6.36 3.60 -3.31
CA VAL A 34 7.25 4.27 -2.36
C VAL A 34 7.41 5.72 -2.82
N ALA A 35 7.24 6.65 -1.90
CA ALA A 35 7.32 8.08 -2.17
C ALA A 35 8.41 8.70 -1.30
N ALA A 36 9.26 9.52 -1.90
CA ALA A 36 10.27 10.27 -1.20
C ALA A 36 10.10 11.77 -1.43
N VAL A 37 10.26 12.58 -0.38
CA VAL A 37 10.05 14.03 -0.40
C VAL A 37 10.94 14.72 0.64
N GLY A 38 11.19 16.02 0.47
CA GLY A 38 12.03 16.81 1.38
C GLY A 38 13.52 16.62 1.14
N GLY A 39 14.34 17.16 2.04
CA GLY A 39 15.80 17.14 1.94
C GLY A 39 16.35 18.01 0.81
N GLY A 40 15.61 19.04 0.39
CA GLY A 40 16.00 19.93 -0.72
C GLY A 40 15.93 19.29 -2.12
N GLU A 41 15.32 18.10 -2.26
CA GLU A 41 15.17 17.41 -3.53
C GLU A 41 13.70 17.39 -4.00
N PRO A 42 13.44 17.34 -5.33
CA PRO A 42 12.11 17.09 -5.86
C PRO A 42 11.54 15.75 -5.37
N PRO A 43 10.21 15.65 -5.17
CA PRO A 43 9.59 14.37 -4.82
C PRO A 43 9.82 13.30 -5.89
N VAL A 44 10.01 12.06 -5.47
CA VAL A 44 10.17 10.90 -6.37
C VAL A 44 9.27 9.77 -5.91
N LEU A 45 8.52 9.19 -6.85
CA LEU A 45 7.67 8.01 -6.61
C LEU A 45 8.17 6.85 -7.46
N TRP A 46 8.20 5.65 -6.89
CA TRP A 46 8.52 4.44 -7.63
C TRP A 46 7.69 3.25 -7.17
N THR A 47 7.46 2.33 -8.09
CA THR A 47 6.65 1.12 -7.87
C THR A 47 7.46 0.00 -7.22
N ARG A 48 6.76 -1.10 -6.88
CA ARG A 48 7.38 -2.37 -6.47
C ARG A 48 8.54 -2.83 -7.36
N ASN A 49 8.42 -2.66 -8.67
CA ASN A 49 9.44 -3.07 -9.63
C ASN A 49 10.50 -2.00 -9.88
N LEU A 50 10.59 -1.00 -9.00
CA LEU A 50 11.52 0.13 -9.06
C LEU A 50 11.34 1.04 -10.30
N ASN A 51 10.21 0.93 -11.01
CA ASN A 51 9.87 1.88 -12.07
C ASN A 51 9.50 3.22 -11.45
N VAL A 52 10.17 4.29 -11.87
CA VAL A 52 9.84 5.67 -11.47
C VAL A 52 8.53 6.10 -12.13
N VAL A 53 7.57 6.50 -11.30
CA VAL A 53 6.20 6.86 -11.69
C VAL A 53 5.79 8.24 -11.16
N THR A 54 6.77 9.08 -10.78
CA THR A 54 6.55 10.44 -10.27
C THR A 54 5.55 11.25 -11.10
N SER A 55 5.70 11.21 -12.43
CA SER A 55 4.83 11.98 -13.33
C SER A 55 3.41 11.41 -13.49
N SER A 56 3.18 10.15 -13.12
CA SER A 56 1.88 9.48 -13.23
C SER A 56 0.89 9.95 -12.16
N TYR A 57 1.40 10.46 -11.04
CA TYR A 57 0.61 10.87 -9.87
C TYR A 57 0.99 12.29 -9.38
N PRO A 58 0.85 13.32 -10.23
CA PRO A 58 1.30 14.67 -9.90
C PRO A 58 0.58 15.23 -8.67
N GLU A 59 -0.71 14.94 -8.48
CA GLU A 59 -1.46 15.35 -7.29
C GLU A 59 -0.90 14.78 -5.97
N VAL A 60 -0.23 13.62 -6.01
CA VAL A 60 0.42 13.03 -4.83
C VAL A 60 1.76 13.72 -4.59
N THR A 61 2.57 13.94 -5.64
CA THR A 61 3.86 14.61 -5.50
C THR A 61 3.72 16.06 -5.08
N GLU A 62 2.75 16.78 -5.65
CA GLU A 62 2.41 18.17 -5.31
C GLU A 62 1.99 18.22 -3.84
N GLY A 63 1.02 17.38 -3.42
CA GLY A 63 0.55 17.37 -2.04
C GLY A 63 1.63 17.00 -1.02
N LEU A 64 2.51 16.04 -1.33
CA LEU A 64 3.64 15.71 -0.45
C LEU A 64 4.66 16.86 -0.38
N ALA A 65 4.95 17.53 -1.50
CA ALA A 65 5.87 18.66 -1.54
C ALA A 65 5.34 19.85 -0.74
N ASP A 66 4.05 20.15 -0.86
CA ASP A 66 3.39 21.26 -0.17
C ASP A 66 3.50 21.11 1.36
N VAL A 67 3.37 19.88 1.87
CA VAL A 67 3.41 19.62 3.32
C VAL A 67 4.84 19.40 3.83
N PHE A 68 5.64 18.59 3.12
CA PHE A 68 6.91 18.09 3.64
C PHE A 68 8.15 18.60 2.88
N GLY A 69 7.99 19.45 1.87
CA GLY A 69 9.10 19.89 1.01
C GLY A 69 10.20 20.65 1.74
N GLY A 70 9.85 21.38 2.81
CA GLY A 70 10.81 22.12 3.65
C GLY A 70 11.52 21.29 4.73
N ARG A 71 11.16 20.01 4.89
CA ARG A 71 11.71 19.13 5.94
C ARG A 71 12.99 18.43 5.48
N GLY A 72 13.60 17.69 6.40
CA GLY A 72 14.61 16.70 6.02
C GLY A 72 13.98 15.59 5.15
N ARG A 73 14.80 14.68 4.64
CA ARG A 73 14.32 13.62 3.73
C ARG A 73 13.32 12.70 4.43
N ILE A 74 12.16 12.49 3.82
CA ILE A 74 11.16 11.52 4.27
C ILE A 74 10.94 10.50 3.16
N VAL A 75 10.78 9.22 3.54
CA VAL A 75 10.46 8.13 2.61
C VAL A 75 9.27 7.34 3.16
N PHE A 76 8.17 7.36 2.44
CA PHE A 76 6.95 6.63 2.73
C PHE A 76 6.83 5.37 1.89
N ASP A 77 6.26 4.31 2.46
CA ASP A 77 5.80 3.14 1.71
C ASP A 77 4.28 3.04 1.84
N GLY A 78 3.59 2.91 0.72
CA GLY A 78 2.15 3.10 0.65
C GLY A 78 1.50 2.53 -0.59
N GLU A 79 0.18 2.68 -0.67
CA GLU A 79 -0.63 2.24 -1.80
C GLU A 79 -1.30 3.44 -2.47
N VAL A 80 -1.19 3.58 -3.78
CA VAL A 80 -2.05 4.49 -4.54
C VAL A 80 -3.33 3.76 -4.88
N VAL A 81 -4.47 4.33 -4.51
CA VAL A 81 -5.81 3.77 -4.78
C VAL A 81 -6.67 4.75 -5.54
N ALA A 82 -7.67 4.24 -6.25
CA ALA A 82 -8.80 5.02 -6.74
C ALA A 82 -10.08 4.54 -6.07
N LEU A 83 -10.98 5.47 -5.75
CA LEU A 83 -12.25 5.13 -5.10
C LEU A 83 -13.40 5.06 -6.13
N ALA A 84 -14.33 4.11 -5.92
CA ALA A 84 -15.67 4.04 -6.50
C ALA A 84 -16.67 4.07 -5.35
N GLN A 85 -17.56 5.08 -5.28
CA GLN A 85 -18.61 5.15 -4.25
C GLN A 85 -18.04 5.01 -2.82
N GLY A 86 -16.88 5.62 -2.55
CA GLY A 86 -16.21 5.55 -1.25
C GLY A 86 -15.39 4.28 -0.97
N ARG A 87 -15.34 3.31 -1.90
CA ARG A 87 -14.58 2.06 -1.75
C ARG A 87 -13.40 1.98 -2.73
N PRO A 88 -12.27 1.36 -2.35
CA PRO A 88 -11.18 1.09 -3.29
C PRO A 88 -11.68 0.33 -4.52
N SER A 89 -11.20 0.71 -5.71
CA SER A 89 -11.57 0.10 -6.98
C SER A 89 -10.35 0.04 -7.88
N PHE A 90 -9.72 -1.13 -7.92
CA PHE A 90 -8.58 -1.40 -8.78
C PHE A 90 -8.93 -1.21 -10.27
N ALA A 91 -10.12 -1.67 -10.70
CA ALA A 91 -10.61 -1.46 -12.07
C ALA A 91 -10.67 0.03 -12.48
N ARG A 92 -10.97 0.94 -11.55
CA ARG A 92 -10.88 2.39 -11.83
C ARG A 92 -9.43 2.84 -11.90
N LEU A 93 -8.58 2.38 -10.97
CA LEU A 93 -7.17 2.74 -10.93
C LEU A 93 -6.40 2.30 -12.18
N GLN A 94 -6.78 1.19 -12.82
CA GLN A 94 -6.16 0.70 -14.06
C GLN A 94 -6.10 1.76 -15.17
N LYS A 95 -7.05 2.71 -15.19
CA LYS A 95 -7.05 3.85 -16.13
C LYS A 95 -5.90 4.84 -15.92
N ARG A 96 -5.21 4.76 -14.77
CA ARG A 96 -4.07 5.62 -14.38
C ARG A 96 -2.72 4.90 -14.43
N MET A 97 -2.68 3.59 -14.18
CA MET A 97 -1.42 2.85 -13.94
C MET A 97 -0.40 2.91 -15.09
N ASN A 98 -0.87 2.97 -16.33
CA ASN A 98 -0.01 3.02 -17.53
C ASN A 98 0.05 4.41 -18.16
N THR A 99 -0.39 5.45 -17.44
CA THR A 99 -0.38 6.83 -17.94
C THR A 99 0.71 7.63 -17.24
N LEU A 100 1.83 7.87 -17.94
CA LEU A 100 2.98 8.61 -17.41
C LEU A 100 2.66 10.07 -17.09
N ARG A 101 1.75 10.72 -17.83
CA ARG A 101 1.39 12.13 -17.62
C ARG A 101 -0.12 12.29 -17.83
N PRO A 102 -0.95 12.05 -16.80
CA PRO A 102 -2.39 12.12 -16.94
C PRO A 102 -2.84 13.56 -17.19
N THR A 103 -3.80 13.74 -18.11
CA THR A 103 -4.41 15.05 -18.35
C THR A 103 -5.21 15.50 -17.13
N THR A 104 -5.46 16.80 -17.01
CA THR A 104 -6.35 17.36 -15.97
C THR A 104 -7.74 16.71 -16.00
N ALA A 105 -8.26 16.37 -17.19
CA ALA A 105 -9.52 15.67 -17.33
C ALA A 105 -9.47 14.25 -16.75
N LEU A 106 -8.40 13.49 -17.02
CA LEU A 106 -8.22 12.15 -16.47
C LEU A 106 -8.03 12.18 -14.94
N ARG A 107 -7.28 13.15 -14.41
CA ARG A 107 -7.11 13.36 -12.96
C ARG A 107 -8.45 13.61 -12.26
N ARG A 108 -9.34 14.40 -12.88
CA ARG A 108 -10.70 14.66 -12.37
C ARG A 108 -11.62 13.44 -12.49
N GLN A 109 -11.50 12.67 -13.56
CA GLN A 109 -12.33 11.48 -13.78
C GLN A 109 -11.96 10.32 -12.83
N VAL A 110 -10.66 10.17 -12.59
CA VAL A 110 -10.08 9.12 -11.74
C VAL A 110 -9.15 9.79 -10.72
N PRO A 111 -9.71 10.43 -9.67
CA PRO A 111 -8.92 10.92 -8.57
C PRO A 111 -8.29 9.72 -7.85
N VAL A 112 -7.05 9.90 -7.42
CA VAL A 112 -6.33 8.90 -6.64
C VAL A 112 -6.02 9.44 -5.25
N THR A 113 -5.79 8.53 -4.32
CA THR A 113 -5.33 8.82 -2.97
C THR A 113 -4.13 7.95 -2.68
N TYR A 114 -3.07 8.54 -2.12
CA TYR A 114 -1.93 7.80 -1.60
C TYR A 114 -2.20 7.45 -0.13
N LEU A 115 -2.03 6.17 0.20
CA LEU A 115 -2.28 5.60 1.50
C LEU A 115 -0.96 5.03 2.07
N PRO A 116 -0.11 5.87 2.70
CA PRO A 116 1.05 5.39 3.42
C PRO A 116 0.65 4.46 4.56
N PHE A 117 1.33 3.32 4.69
CA PHE A 117 1.21 2.41 5.83
C PHE A 117 2.56 2.16 6.52
N ASP A 118 3.67 2.68 5.99
CA ASP A 118 4.99 2.65 6.62
C ASP A 118 5.79 3.92 6.30
N VAL A 119 6.79 4.22 7.14
CA VAL A 119 7.77 5.28 6.92
C VAL A 119 9.16 4.69 7.14
N LEU A 120 10.00 4.80 6.11
CA LEU A 120 11.32 4.18 6.03
C LEU A 120 12.42 5.14 6.45
N SER A 121 12.14 6.44 6.35
CA SER A 121 13.02 7.51 6.81
C SER A 121 12.19 8.76 7.12
N ALA A 122 12.58 9.50 8.16
CA ALA A 122 11.99 10.78 8.52
C ALA A 122 13.10 11.77 8.91
N ASP A 123 13.02 12.99 8.39
CA ASP A 123 14.03 14.05 8.56
C ASP A 123 15.49 13.62 8.31
N GLY A 124 15.69 12.68 7.38
CA GLY A 124 17.01 12.12 7.03
C GLY A 124 17.50 10.99 7.94
N GLY A 125 16.78 10.67 9.02
CA GLY A 125 17.04 9.50 9.85
C GLY A 125 16.53 8.21 9.19
N ASP A 126 17.29 7.13 9.27
CA ASP A 126 16.86 5.80 8.82
C ASP A 126 15.97 5.15 9.88
N LEU A 127 14.78 4.72 9.48
CA LEU A 127 13.83 4.03 10.34
C LEU A 127 13.67 2.55 9.98
N MET A 128 14.30 2.05 8.90
CA MET A 128 14.09 0.68 8.44
C MET A 128 14.52 -0.37 9.48
N VAL A 129 15.51 -0.06 10.33
CA VAL A 129 15.95 -0.95 11.41
C VAL A 129 15.07 -0.87 12.67
N ALA A 130 14.22 0.15 12.78
CA ALA A 130 13.35 0.35 13.94
C ALA A 130 12.18 -0.66 13.93
N PRO A 131 11.67 -1.05 15.11
CA PRO A 131 10.42 -1.80 15.24
C PRO A 131 9.26 -1.19 14.46
N TYR A 132 8.38 -2.02 13.92
CA TYR A 132 7.21 -1.56 13.15
C TYR A 132 6.37 -0.53 13.92
N LEU A 133 6.15 -0.71 15.22
CA LEU A 133 5.36 0.25 16.00
C LEU A 133 6.01 1.64 16.11
N GLU A 134 7.34 1.71 16.17
CA GLU A 134 8.07 2.99 16.19
C GLU A 134 7.93 3.70 14.84
N ARG A 135 8.08 2.96 13.73
CA ARG A 135 7.82 3.49 12.39
C ARG A 135 6.37 3.95 12.25
N ARG A 136 5.42 3.17 12.77
CA ARG A 136 4.00 3.49 12.69
C ARG A 136 3.62 4.71 13.52
N ALA A 137 4.27 4.91 14.68
CA ALA A 137 4.14 6.13 15.49
C ALA A 137 4.69 7.34 14.73
N ALA A 138 5.91 7.27 14.19
CA ALA A 138 6.48 8.33 13.36
C ALA A 138 5.61 8.66 12.15
N LEU A 139 5.03 7.64 11.50
CA LEU A 139 4.08 7.84 10.42
C LEU A 139 2.80 8.55 10.90
N SER A 140 2.29 8.21 12.09
CA SER A 140 1.13 8.89 12.68
C SER A 140 1.42 10.37 12.97
N ASP A 141 2.62 10.68 13.45
CA ASP A 141 3.06 12.05 13.72
C ASP A 141 3.06 12.89 12.44
N LEU A 142 3.65 12.38 11.36
CA LEU A 142 3.58 12.99 10.02
C LEU A 142 2.12 13.13 9.54
N GLY A 143 1.26 12.19 9.91
CA GLY A 143 -0.17 12.23 9.61
C GLY A 143 -0.92 13.40 10.21
N HIS A 144 -0.44 13.97 11.33
CA HIS A 144 -1.06 15.16 11.91
C HIS A 144 -0.87 16.39 11.03
N GLU A 145 0.25 16.49 10.32
CA GLU A 145 0.55 17.59 9.38
C GLU A 145 -0.29 17.52 8.10
N LEU A 146 -0.79 16.34 7.74
CA LEU A 146 -1.66 16.16 6.56
C LEU A 146 -3.12 16.57 6.82
N ARG A 147 -3.53 16.72 8.09
CA ARG A 147 -4.94 16.99 8.44
C ARG A 147 -5.35 18.39 8.02
N GLY A 148 -6.44 18.50 7.28
CA GLY A 148 -7.04 19.78 6.89
C GLY A 148 -6.34 20.49 5.72
N VAL A 149 -5.24 19.96 5.18
CA VAL A 149 -4.51 20.57 4.05
C VAL A 149 -5.21 20.32 2.71
N GLY A 150 -6.03 19.27 2.61
CA GLY A 150 -6.75 18.95 1.38
C GLY A 150 -5.91 18.23 0.31
N VAL A 151 -4.79 17.64 0.70
CA VAL A 151 -3.94 16.83 -0.17
C VAL A 151 -4.46 15.38 -0.27
N PRO A 152 -4.25 14.67 -1.40
CA PRO A 152 -4.73 13.30 -1.59
C PRO A 152 -3.81 12.27 -0.92
N VAL A 153 -3.41 12.53 0.32
CA VAL A 153 -2.55 11.64 1.12
C VAL A 153 -3.26 11.38 2.46
N GLN A 154 -3.49 10.11 2.78
CA GLN A 154 -4.22 9.74 3.98
C GLN A 154 -3.54 8.56 4.69
N ILE A 155 -3.28 8.75 5.98
CA ILE A 155 -2.73 7.70 6.84
C ILE A 155 -3.89 6.99 7.52
N LEU A 156 -3.94 5.67 7.34
CA LEU A 156 -5.05 4.85 7.79
C LEU A 156 -4.76 4.17 9.13
N PRO A 157 -5.78 3.87 9.95
CA PRO A 157 -5.57 3.23 11.24
C PRO A 157 -4.81 1.90 11.15
N HIS A 158 -4.14 1.57 12.26
CA HIS A 158 -3.65 0.22 12.54
C HIS A 158 -4.20 -0.21 13.91
N TRP A 159 -4.32 -1.51 14.13
CA TRP A 159 -4.87 -2.07 15.37
C TRP A 159 -3.88 -3.05 16.00
N VAL A 160 -3.67 -2.97 17.30
CA VAL A 160 -2.81 -3.89 18.07
C VAL A 160 -3.69 -4.60 19.10
N GLY A 161 -3.47 -5.90 19.28
CA GLY A 161 -4.20 -6.68 20.29
C GLY A 161 -5.67 -6.95 19.96
N VAL A 162 -6.10 -6.68 18.71
CA VAL A 162 -7.44 -7.02 18.22
C VAL A 162 -7.39 -8.39 17.57
N ASP A 163 -8.37 -9.24 17.88
CA ASP A 163 -8.53 -10.55 17.26
C ASP A 163 -8.53 -10.45 15.72
N GLY A 164 -7.71 -11.27 15.06
CA GLY A 164 -7.57 -11.26 13.62
C GLY A 164 -8.86 -11.64 12.90
N ALA A 165 -9.68 -12.51 13.47
CA ALA A 165 -10.99 -12.87 12.92
C ALA A 165 -11.94 -11.65 12.89
N VAL A 166 -11.90 -10.81 13.93
CA VAL A 166 -12.69 -9.57 13.99
C VAL A 166 -12.23 -8.58 12.91
N ILE A 167 -10.93 -8.44 12.71
CA ILE A 167 -10.39 -7.57 11.65
C ILE A 167 -10.80 -8.08 10.27
N LEU A 168 -10.72 -9.38 10.02
CA LEU A 168 -11.11 -9.98 8.74
C LEU A 168 -12.62 -9.90 8.50
N GLU A 169 -13.44 -10.05 9.52
CA GLU A 169 -14.88 -9.84 9.42
C GLU A 169 -15.20 -8.37 9.07
N ALA A 170 -14.52 -7.42 9.72
CA ALA A 170 -14.65 -6.01 9.38
C ALA A 170 -14.20 -5.70 7.94
N ALA A 171 -13.12 -6.35 7.47
CA ALA A 171 -12.68 -6.27 6.08
C ALA A 171 -13.76 -6.80 5.11
N ARG A 172 -14.34 -7.97 5.38
CA ARG A 172 -15.44 -8.57 4.61
C ARG A 172 -16.65 -7.64 4.52
N ASN A 173 -17.10 -7.13 5.66
CA ASN A 173 -18.27 -6.25 5.74
C ASN A 173 -18.06 -4.90 5.05
N SER A 174 -16.80 -4.45 4.95
CA SER A 174 -16.43 -3.21 4.28
C SER A 174 -16.11 -3.39 2.79
N GLY A 175 -16.14 -4.64 2.28
CA GLY A 175 -15.77 -4.96 0.90
C GLY A 175 -14.28 -4.76 0.61
N MET A 176 -13.43 -4.85 1.64
CA MET A 176 -11.98 -4.79 1.52
C MET A 176 -11.42 -6.14 1.08
N GLU A 177 -10.24 -6.12 0.46
CA GLU A 177 -9.59 -7.34 -0.03
C GLU A 177 -9.27 -8.30 1.12
N GLY A 178 -8.88 -7.76 2.28
CA GLY A 178 -8.50 -8.52 3.45
C GLY A 178 -7.83 -7.64 4.49
N ALA A 179 -6.93 -8.24 5.26
CA ALA A 179 -6.08 -7.55 6.22
C ALA A 179 -4.62 -7.99 6.08
N VAL A 180 -3.72 -7.16 6.59
CA VAL A 180 -2.28 -7.33 6.61
C VAL A 180 -1.84 -7.32 8.07
N PHE A 181 -1.25 -8.43 8.52
CA PHE A 181 -0.79 -8.57 9.91
C PHE A 181 0.73 -8.44 10.00
N LYS A 182 1.25 -7.48 10.76
CA LYS A 182 2.69 -7.19 10.89
C LYS A 182 3.18 -7.47 12.30
N ARG A 183 4.35 -8.09 12.47
CA ARG A 183 4.98 -8.25 13.79
C ARG A 183 5.34 -6.86 14.34
N VAL A 184 4.91 -6.53 15.56
CA VAL A 184 5.12 -5.19 16.13
C VAL A 184 6.60 -4.81 16.28
N GLY A 185 7.45 -5.82 16.54
CA GLY A 185 8.90 -5.67 16.70
C GLY A 185 9.72 -5.86 15.43
N SER A 186 9.11 -6.14 14.27
CA SER A 186 9.90 -6.47 13.08
C SER A 186 10.51 -5.23 12.42
N PRO A 187 11.78 -5.29 11.98
CA PRO A 187 12.35 -4.27 11.11
C PRO A 187 11.69 -4.29 9.74
N TYR A 188 11.91 -3.24 8.96
CA TYR A 188 11.62 -3.22 7.54
C TYR A 188 12.77 -3.87 6.77
N LEU A 189 12.46 -4.87 5.95
CA LEU A 189 13.45 -5.63 5.19
C LEU A 189 13.24 -5.39 3.68
N PRO A 190 13.98 -4.44 3.06
CA PRO A 190 13.81 -4.12 1.65
C PRO A 190 13.92 -5.36 0.75
N GLY A 191 12.96 -5.52 -0.16
CA GLY A 191 12.91 -6.62 -1.13
C GLY A 191 12.69 -8.02 -0.52
N SER A 192 12.47 -8.14 0.78
CA SER A 192 12.27 -9.42 1.45
C SER A 192 10.79 -9.74 1.64
N ALA A 193 10.47 -11.03 1.62
CA ALA A 193 9.17 -11.58 1.98
C ALA A 193 9.24 -12.02 3.46
N HIS A 194 8.53 -11.34 4.35
CA HIS A 194 8.44 -11.68 5.78
C HIS A 194 6.97 -11.93 6.13
N PRO A 195 6.62 -12.67 7.21
CA PRO A 195 5.24 -12.95 7.60
C PRO A 195 4.46 -11.66 7.84
N VAL A 196 3.92 -11.16 6.75
CA VAL A 196 2.77 -10.31 6.68
C VAL A 196 1.67 -11.20 6.18
N VAL A 197 0.86 -11.72 7.08
CA VAL A 197 -0.26 -12.57 6.70
C VAL A 197 -1.26 -11.70 5.96
N ALA A 198 -1.58 -12.07 4.74
CA ALA A 198 -2.70 -11.53 3.98
C ALA A 198 -3.75 -12.62 3.83
N GLU A 199 -4.88 -12.52 4.54
CA GLU A 199 -6.03 -13.37 4.31
C GLU A 199 -7.05 -12.61 3.47
N GLY A 200 -7.36 -13.16 2.29
CA GLY A 200 -8.34 -12.61 1.38
C GLY A 200 -9.75 -12.90 1.85
N THR A 201 -10.67 -11.98 1.60
CA THR A 201 -12.10 -12.29 1.67
C THR A 201 -12.46 -13.15 0.46
N ALA A 202 -13.33 -14.16 0.63
CA ALA A 202 -13.63 -15.22 -0.35
C ALA A 202 -14.18 -14.75 -1.73
N SER A 203 -14.19 -13.44 -2.00
CA SER A 203 -14.60 -12.83 -3.26
C SER A 203 -13.44 -12.46 -4.20
N HIS A 204 -12.18 -12.59 -3.77
CA HIS A 204 -11.00 -12.15 -4.54
C HIS A 204 -9.90 -13.24 -4.72
N GLU A 205 -10.23 -14.52 -4.54
CA GLU A 205 -9.26 -15.65 -4.60
C GLU A 205 -8.59 -15.89 -5.98
N GLU A 206 -8.81 -15.05 -7.01
CA GLU A 206 -8.35 -15.33 -8.39
C GLU A 206 -7.58 -14.18 -9.08
N LEU A 207 -6.90 -13.28 -8.34
CA LEU A 207 -6.10 -12.20 -8.96
C LEU A 207 -4.61 -12.18 -8.60
N LEU A 208 -4.13 -13.12 -7.79
CA LEU A 208 -2.74 -13.12 -7.30
C LEU A 208 -1.75 -13.90 -8.17
N LEU A 209 -2.14 -14.46 -9.32
CA LEU A 209 -1.24 -15.24 -10.19
C LEU A 209 -0.79 -14.56 -11.50
N ASP A 210 -1.51 -13.55 -12.03
CA ASP A 210 -1.31 -13.12 -13.44
C ASP A 210 -0.51 -11.83 -13.65
N CYS A 211 -0.22 -11.04 -12.62
CA CYS A 211 0.60 -9.82 -12.80
C CYS A 211 2.11 -10.12 -13.00
N TRP A 212 2.48 -11.40 -13.15
CA TRP A 212 3.88 -11.84 -13.14
C TRP A 212 4.44 -12.37 -14.48
N LEU A 213 3.66 -12.62 -15.54
CA LEU A 213 4.26 -13.21 -16.75
C LEU A 213 4.04 -12.39 -18.03
N ASP A 214 5.07 -11.57 -18.25
CA ASP A 214 5.77 -11.41 -19.52
C ASP A 214 5.26 -10.37 -20.52
N ARG A 215 6.23 -9.62 -21.03
CA ARG A 215 6.05 -8.60 -22.05
C ARG A 215 5.70 -9.27 -23.37
N GLY A 216 4.62 -8.81 -24.01
CA GLY A 216 4.52 -8.83 -25.46
C GLY A 216 3.79 -10.03 -26.06
N ARG A 217 2.45 -9.99 -26.03
CA ARG A 217 1.54 -10.34 -27.13
C ARG A 217 0.11 -9.97 -26.71
N GLY A 218 -0.71 -9.52 -27.66
CA GLY A 218 -2.01 -8.91 -27.44
C GLY A 218 -2.94 -9.73 -26.53
N CYS A 219 -3.65 -9.03 -25.64
CA CYS A 219 -4.48 -9.64 -24.61
C CYS A 219 -5.88 -9.97 -25.16
N THR A 220 -6.18 -11.26 -25.28
CA THR A 220 -7.55 -11.78 -25.20
C THR A 220 -7.65 -12.57 -23.91
N ALA A 221 -8.45 -12.09 -22.96
CA ALA A 221 -8.69 -12.78 -21.70
C ALA A 221 -9.46 -14.08 -21.94
N GLN A 222 -8.95 -15.20 -21.41
CA GLN A 222 -9.73 -16.43 -21.25
C GLN A 222 -9.88 -16.74 -19.77
N TYR A 223 -11.13 -16.90 -19.34
CA TYR A 223 -11.53 -17.26 -17.98
C TYR A 223 -11.42 -18.79 -17.82
N GLY A 224 -10.67 -19.25 -16.81
CA GLY A 224 -10.55 -20.67 -16.47
C GLY A 224 -10.75 -20.89 -14.98
N ARG A 225 -11.85 -21.56 -14.61
CA ARG A 225 -12.26 -21.86 -13.22
C ARG A 225 -11.44 -23.06 -12.69
N LEU A 226 -10.58 -22.86 -11.69
CA LEU A 226 -9.92 -23.98 -10.98
C LEU A 226 -10.73 -24.37 -9.74
N THR A 227 -11.52 -25.44 -9.86
CA THR A 227 -12.20 -26.07 -8.70
C THR A 227 -11.17 -26.77 -7.82
N ARG A 228 -11.10 -26.43 -6.52
CA ARG A 228 -10.36 -27.20 -5.51
C ARG A 228 -10.88 -28.65 -5.47
N PRO A 229 -10.00 -29.68 -5.39
CA PRO A 229 -10.47 -31.05 -5.20
C PRO A 229 -11.08 -31.19 -3.80
N ARG A 230 -12.32 -31.67 -3.73
CA ARG A 230 -12.94 -32.14 -2.50
C ARG A 230 -12.09 -33.26 -1.91
N ARG A 231 -11.58 -33.08 -0.68
CA ARG A 231 -11.17 -34.23 0.12
C ARG A 231 -12.43 -35.04 0.44
N LEU A 232 -12.52 -36.23 -0.14
CA LEU A 232 -13.42 -37.26 0.36
C LEU A 232 -12.79 -37.87 1.63
N ARG A 233 -13.68 -38.26 2.54
CA ARG A 233 -13.48 -38.68 3.95
C ARG A 233 -12.23 -39.51 4.23
#